data_AF-A0A816CQV7-F1
#
_entry.id   AF-A0A816CQV7-F1
#
_cell.length_a   1.000
_cell.length_b   1.000
_cell.length_c   1.000
_cell.angle_alpha   90.00
_cell.angle_beta   90.00
_cell.angle_gamma   90.00
#
_symmetry.space_group_name_H-M   'P 1'
#
loop_
_entity.id
_entity.type
_entity.pdbx_description
1 polymer ?
#
loop_
_entity_poly.entity_id
_entity_poly.type
_entity_poly.pdbx_seq_one_letter_code
_entity_poly.pdbx_strand_id
1 'polypeptide(L)'
;MKHSWKVSRFQVELKDFRPLLSPQLLYIIKIFETNNYEIRLVGGCIRDLLLGVRPHDIDLATTAMPDQMIKMFDSDTNVIIINTNGKKYGILTVQVGHDDCVSY
;
A
#
# COMPACT_ATOMS: atom_id res chain seq x y z
N MET A 1 13.40 15.36 -36.01
CA MET A 1 11.95 15.01 -35.99
C MET A 1 11.46 15.20 -34.56
N LYS A 2 10.49 16.10 -34.31
CA LYS A 2 9.92 16.35 -32.97
C LYS A 2 8.69 15.46 -32.80
N HIS A 3 8.76 14.45 -31.93
CA HIS A 3 7.59 13.65 -31.56
C HIS A 3 6.85 14.34 -30.41
N SER A 4 5.60 14.74 -30.66
CA SER A 4 4.68 15.28 -29.67
C SER A 4 3.81 14.14 -29.14
N TRP A 5 4.01 13.73 -27.89
CA TRP A 5 3.15 12.76 -27.22
C TRP A 5 1.96 13.48 -26.58
N LYS A 6 0.73 13.06 -26.91
CA LYS A 6 -0.48 13.45 -26.17
C LYS A 6 -0.70 12.46 -25.04
N VAL A 7 -0.61 12.92 -23.80
CA VAL A 7 -1.00 12.13 -22.62
C VAL A 7 -2.45 12.49 -22.29
N SER A 8 -3.32 11.49 -22.20
CA SER A 8 -4.71 11.64 -21.80
C SER A 8 -4.96 10.91 -20.48
N ARG A 9 -5.76 11.53 -19.60
CA ARG A 9 -6.16 10.90 -18.33
C ARG A 9 -7.38 10.04 -18.56
N PHE A 10 -7.33 8.79 -18.10
CA PHE A 10 -8.46 7.88 -18.06
C PHE A 10 -8.72 7.46 -16.63
N GLN A 11 -9.98 7.21 -16.30
CA GLN A 11 -10.39 6.57 -15.06
C GLN A 11 -10.94 5.20 -15.41
N VAL A 12 -10.60 4.20 -14.60
CA VAL A 12 -11.05 2.82 -14.78
C VAL A 12 -11.86 2.45 -13.56
N GLU A 13 -13.04 1.89 -13.79
CA GLU A 13 -13.86 1.32 -12.72
C GLU A 13 -13.46 -0.15 -12.53
N LEU A 14 -13.10 -0.51 -11.30
CA LEU A 14 -12.81 -1.89 -10.94
C LEU A 14 -14.13 -2.61 -10.66
N LYS A 15 -14.32 -3.77 -11.29
CA LYS A 15 -15.55 -4.57 -11.14
C LYS A 15 -15.69 -5.15 -9.73
N ASP A 16 -14.57 -5.51 -9.09
CA ASP A 16 -14.55 -6.04 -7.73
C ASP A 16 -13.24 -5.66 -7.01
N PHE A 17 -13.37 -4.87 -5.96
CA PHE A 17 -12.24 -4.43 -5.12
C PHE A 17 -12.17 -5.18 -3.78
N ARG A 18 -13.19 -5.99 -3.46
CA ARG A 18 -13.27 -6.73 -2.19
C ARG A 18 -12.05 -7.62 -1.91
N PRO A 19 -11.39 -8.24 -2.91
CA PRO A 19 -10.20 -9.05 -2.65
C PRO A 19 -9.03 -8.29 -2.00
N LEU A 20 -9.01 -6.96 -2.08
CA LEU A 20 -7.99 -6.12 -1.45
C LEU A 20 -8.35 -5.70 -0.02
N LEU A 21 -9.62 -5.74 0.37
CA LEU A 21 -10.13 -5.12 1.60
C LEU A 21 -9.85 -5.96 2.84
N SER A 22 -8.59 -6.29 3.09
CA SER A 22 -8.20 -6.85 4.37
C SER A 22 -8.27 -5.77 5.47
N PRO A 23 -8.64 -6.13 6.70
CA PRO A 23 -8.57 -5.21 7.84
C PRO A 23 -7.19 -4.59 8.01
N GLN A 24 -6.13 -5.37 7.75
CA GLN A 24 -4.74 -4.93 7.83
C GLN A 24 -4.40 -3.85 6.79
N LEU A 25 -4.88 -4.00 5.54
CA LEU A 25 -4.66 -2.98 4.51
C LEU A 25 -5.38 -1.68 4.88
N LEU A 26 -6.64 -1.77 5.30
CA LEU A 26 -7.42 -0.61 5.72
C LEU A 26 -6.78 0.11 6.92
N TYR A 27 -6.21 -0.66 7.85
CA TYR A 27 -5.47 -0.14 8.99
C TYR A 27 -4.23 0.66 8.55
N ILE A 28 -3.41 0.08 7.67
CA ILE A 28 -2.25 0.78 7.11
C ILE A 28 -2.68 2.06 6.40
N ILE A 29 -3.66 2.00 5.50
CA ILE A 29 -4.15 3.19 4.78
C ILE A 29 -4.53 4.29 5.78
N LYS A 30 -5.25 3.93 6.85
CA LYS A 30 -5.68 4.88 7.87
C LYS A 30 -4.51 5.55 8.61
N ILE A 31 -3.45 4.82 8.91
CA ILE A 31 -2.23 5.39 9.53
C ILE A 31 -1.65 6.48 8.63
N PHE A 32 -1.47 6.18 7.34
CA PHE A 32 -0.88 7.13 6.39
C PHE A 32 -1.77 8.37 6.18
N GLU A 33 -3.08 8.18 6.03
CA GLU A 33 -4.03 9.28 5.90
C GLU A 33 -4.03 10.20 7.12
N THR A 34 -4.00 9.63 8.33
CA THR A 34 -4.00 10.40 9.58
C THR A 34 -2.70 11.18 9.78
N ASN A 35 -1.60 10.69 9.21
CA ASN A 35 -0.31 11.38 9.18
C ASN A 35 -0.12 12.27 7.94
N ASN A 36 -1.17 12.46 7.14
CA ASN A 36 -1.20 13.34 5.97
C ASN A 36 -0.17 12.96 4.87
N TYR A 37 0.02 11.66 4.66
CA TYR A 37 0.78 11.12 3.53
C TYR A 37 -0.14 10.42 2.54
N GLU A 38 0.16 10.55 1.25
CA GLU A 38 -0.54 9.79 0.23
C GLU A 38 -0.07 8.34 0.25
N ILE A 39 -0.98 7.40 0.03
CA ILE A 39 -0.68 5.98 -0.12
C ILE A 39 -1.51 5.41 -1.26
N ARG A 40 -0.89 4.56 -2.08
CA ARG A 40 -1.50 4.00 -3.28
C ARG A 40 -1.10 2.55 -3.47
N LEU A 41 -2.03 1.77 -3.98
CA LEU A 41 -1.76 0.44 -4.51
C LEU A 41 -0.99 0.56 -5.83
N VAL A 42 0.04 -0.28 -5.99
CA VAL A 42 0.91 -0.27 -7.17
C VAL A 42 1.24 -1.69 -7.62
N GLY A 43 1.88 -1.81 -8.79
CA GLY A 43 2.48 -3.06 -9.21
C GLY A 43 1.48 -4.14 -9.65
N GLY A 44 1.81 -5.39 -9.35
CA GLY A 44 1.10 -6.56 -9.86
C GLY A 44 -0.35 -6.67 -9.40
N CYS A 45 -0.65 -6.22 -8.17
CA CYS A 45 -2.00 -6.32 -7.61
C CYS A 45 -3.03 -5.54 -8.45
N ILE A 46 -2.65 -4.38 -9.00
CA ILE A 46 -3.52 -3.59 -9.88
C ILE A 46 -3.75 -4.31 -11.21
N ARG A 47 -2.69 -4.87 -11.81
CA ARG A 47 -2.82 -5.66 -13.04
C ARG A 47 -3.78 -6.83 -12.82
N ASP A 48 -3.62 -7.57 -11.73
CA ASP A 48 -4.41 -8.76 -11.46
C ASP A 48 -5.89 -8.39 -11.26
N LEU A 49 -6.19 -7.30 -10.55
CA LEU A 49 -7.57 -6.80 -10.40
C LEU A 49 -8.20 -6.37 -11.73
N LEU A 50 -7.44 -5.69 -12.59
CA LEU A 50 -7.92 -5.30 -13.92
C LEU A 50 -8.22 -6.51 -14.80
N LEU A 51 -7.55 -7.63 -14.56
CA LEU A 51 -7.80 -8.92 -15.22
C LEU A 51 -8.88 -9.76 -14.51
N GLY A 52 -9.43 -9.30 -13.39
CA GLY A 52 -10.40 -10.06 -12.59
C GLY A 52 -9.77 -11.25 -11.84
N VAL A 53 -8.45 -11.24 -11.65
CA VAL A 53 -7.70 -12.24 -10.89
C VAL A 53 -7.47 -11.71 -9.48
N ARG A 54 -7.61 -12.59 -8.48
CA ARG A 54 -7.32 -12.22 -7.08
C ARG A 54 -5.81 -12.00 -6.90
N PRO A 55 -5.37 -10.82 -6.42
CA PRO A 55 -3.96 -10.58 -6.11
C PRO A 55 -3.46 -11.52 -5.01
N HIS A 56 -2.23 -12.02 -5.16
CA HIS A 56 -1.54 -12.79 -4.13
C HIS A 56 -0.87 -11.88 -3.10
N ASP A 57 -0.11 -10.89 -3.59
CA ASP A 57 0.61 -9.91 -2.78
C ASP A 57 0.10 -8.50 -3.08
N ILE A 58 0.24 -7.59 -2.11
CA ILE A 58 -0.16 -6.19 -2.23
C ILE A 58 1.07 -5.31 -2.04
N ASP A 59 1.42 -4.56 -3.09
CA ASP A 59 2.46 -3.54 -3.04
C ASP A 59 1.84 -2.14 -2.84
N LEU A 60 2.45 -1.36 -1.95
CA LEU A 60 2.05 0.00 -1.64
C LEU A 60 3.17 0.98 -1.96
N ALA A 61 2.81 2.14 -2.49
CA ALA A 61 3.69 3.29 -2.66
C ALA A 61 3.13 4.48 -1.90
N THR A 62 4.02 5.29 -1.32
CA THR A 62 3.65 6.43 -0.50
C THR A 62 4.56 7.62 -0.77
N THR A 63 4.08 8.83 -0.45
CA THR A 63 4.90 10.04 -0.43
C THR A 63 5.78 10.14 0.82
N ALA A 64 5.55 9.32 1.85
CA ALA A 64 6.37 9.28 3.05
C ALA A 64 7.77 8.72 2.76
N MET A 65 8.81 9.39 3.26
CA MET A 65 10.18 8.87 3.26
C MET A 65 10.35 7.75 4.30
N PRO A 66 11.33 6.86 4.13
CA PRO A 66 11.54 5.75 5.06
C PRO A 66 11.69 6.15 6.53
N ASP A 67 12.37 7.25 6.84
CA ASP A 67 12.48 7.76 8.21
C ASP A 67 11.14 8.24 8.78
N GLN A 68 10.26 8.76 7.93
CA GLN A 68 8.91 9.17 8.34
C GLN A 68 8.05 7.94 8.59
N MET A 69 8.15 6.91 7.73
CA MET A 69 7.47 5.63 7.93
C MET A 69 7.88 4.97 9.25
N ILE A 70 9.18 4.89 9.53
CA ILE A 70 9.70 4.33 10.79
C ILE A 70 9.09 5.07 11.98
N LYS A 71 9.12 6.41 11.99
CA LYS A 71 8.54 7.22 13.08
C LYS A 71 7.05 7.00 13.27
N MET A 72 6.29 6.85 12.17
CA MET A 72 4.86 6.57 12.24
C MET A 72 4.60 5.20 12.89
N PHE A 73 5.34 4.17 12.46
CA PHE A 73 5.13 2.81 12.94
C PHE A 73 5.69 2.56 14.34
N ASP A 74 6.80 3.20 14.73
CA ASP A 74 7.35 3.09 16.10
C ASP A 74 6.37 3.58 17.18
N SER A 75 5.41 4.44 16.80
CA SER A 75 4.35 4.92 17.68
C SER A 75 3.11 4.03 17.74
N ASP A 76 3.05 2.98 16.92
CA ASP A 76 1.90 2.10 16.77
C ASP A 76 2.23 0.68 17.24
N THR A 77 1.58 0.24 18.33
CA THR A 77 1.84 -1.08 18.93
C THR A 77 1.36 -2.25 18.07
N ASN A 78 0.54 -1.99 17.05
CA ASN A 78 0.01 -3.02 16.16
C ASN A 78 0.84 -3.19 14.89
N VAL A 79 1.90 -2.40 14.69
CA VAL A 79 2.74 -2.47 13.49
C VAL A 79 4.18 -2.84 13.87
N ILE A 80 4.68 -3.93 13.31
CA ILE A 80 6.05 -4.39 13.52
C ILE A 80 6.83 -4.19 12.23
N ILE A 81 7.96 -3.46 12.30
CA ILE A 81 8.88 -3.35 11.17
C ILE A 81 9.73 -4.62 11.10
N ILE A 82 9.49 -5.46 10.08
CA ILE A 82 10.17 -6.75 9.93
C ILE A 82 11.63 -6.54 9.49
N ASN A 83 11.87 -5.58 8.60
CA ASN A 83 13.19 -5.39 8.01
C ASN A 83 13.44 -3.92 7.62
N THR A 84 14.60 -3.40 8.04
CA THR A 84 15.07 -2.05 7.71
C THR A 84 16.17 -2.02 6.64
N ASN A 85 16.69 -3.17 6.20
CA ASN A 85 17.75 -3.24 5.16
C ASN A 85 17.28 -2.69 3.81
N GLY A 86 15.97 -2.74 3.53
CA GLY A 86 15.37 -2.14 2.34
C GLY A 86 15.33 -0.61 2.35
N LYS A 87 15.56 0.02 3.51
CA LYS A 87 15.48 1.47 3.72
C LYS A 87 16.36 2.25 2.75
N LYS A 88 17.57 1.75 2.46
CA LYS A 88 18.51 2.38 1.52
C LYS A 88 17.97 2.45 0.08
N TYR A 89 16.95 1.66 -0.24
CA TYR A 89 16.25 1.64 -1.53
C TYR A 89 14.85 2.25 -1.44
N GLY A 90 14.47 2.87 -0.31
CA GLY A 90 13.15 3.44 -0.12
C GLY A 90 12.07 2.43 0.29
N ILE A 91 12.45 1.20 0.66
CA ILE A 91 11.52 0.11 0.95
C ILE A 91 11.48 -0.16 2.46
N LEU A 92 10.27 -0.28 3.01
CA LEU A 92 10.02 -0.84 4.34
C LEU A 92 9.09 -2.04 4.23
N THR A 93 9.38 -3.10 4.98
CA THR A 93 8.47 -4.24 5.15
C THR A 93 7.94 -4.24 6.57
N VAL A 94 6.62 -4.20 6.70
CA VAL A 94 5.93 -4.16 7.99
C VAL A 94 4.90 -5.27 8.09
N GLN A 95 4.65 -5.71 9.32
CA GLN A 95 3.58 -6.63 9.68
C GLN A 95 2.55 -5.86 10.51
N VAL A 96 1.27 -6.10 10.25
CA VAL A 96 0.18 -5.53 11.04
C VAL A 96 -0.50 -6.64 11.81
N GLY A 97 -0.49 -6.51 13.13
CA GLY A 97 -1.09 -7.45 14.07
C GLY A 97 -0.34 -8.77 14.25
N HIS A 98 -0.71 -9.43 15.34
CA HIS A 98 -0.75 -10.88 15.46
C HIS A 98 -2.21 -11.31 15.18
N ASP A 99 -2.44 -12.54 14.72
CA ASP A 99 -3.78 -13.12 14.49
C ASP A 99 -4.58 -13.26 15.81
N ASP A 100 -4.91 -12.16 16.48
CA ASP A 100 -5.91 -12.16 17.53
C ASP A 100 -7.26 -11.92 16.87
N CYS A 101 -7.90 -13.05 16.57
CA CYS A 101 -9.32 -13.27 16.33
C CYS A 101 -10.21 -12.04 16.58
N VAL A 102 -10.46 -11.24 15.54
CA VAL A 102 -11.67 -10.40 15.50
C VAL A 102 -12.77 -11.26 14.91
N SER A 103 -13.44 -12.03 15.77
CA SER A 103 -14.74 -12.61 15.45
C SER A 103 -15.71 -11.47 15.18
N TYR A 104 -16.25 -11.43 13.95
CA TYR A 104 -17.36 -10.57 13.54
C TYR A 104 -18.58 -10.72 14.44
#